data_AF-A0A957G7Z9-F1
#
_entry.id   AF-A0A957G7Z9-F1
#
_cell.length_a   1.000
_cell.length_b   1.000
_cell.length_c   1.000
_cell.angle_alpha   90.00
_cell.angle_beta   90.00
_cell.angle_gamma   90.00
#
_symmetry.space_group_name_H-M   'P 1'
#
loop_
_entity.id
_entity.type
_entity.pdbx_description
1 polymer ?
#
loop_
_entity_poly.entity_id
_entity_poly.type
_entity_poly.pdbx_seq_one_letter_code
_entity_poly.pdbx_strand_id
1 'polypeptide(L)' 'HADRYELMDWVEHFQRRPRQTFVVHGEEDASLTFAAALTQRGLANVGVPYLHQTFTL' A
#
# COMPACT_ATOMS: atom_id res chain seq x y z
N HIS A 1 7.15 -10.21 8.27
CA HIS A 1 5.92 -9.38 8.19
C HIS A 1 5.89 -8.50 9.42
N ALA A 2 5.76 -7.19 9.22
CA ALA A 2 5.33 -6.28 10.28
C ALA A 2 3.79 -6.36 10.38
N ASP A 3 3.23 -6.06 11.53
CA ASP A 3 1.78 -6.01 11.70
C ASP A 3 1.17 -4.75 11.05
N ARG A 4 -0.18 -4.63 11.10
CA ARG A 4 -0.89 -3.49 10.49
C ARG A 4 -0.47 -2.15 11.11
N TYR A 5 -0.25 -2.10 12.41
CA TYR A 5 0.10 -0.87 13.12
C TYR A 5 1.53 -0.46 12.80
N GLU A 6 2.47 -1.40 12.83
CA GLU A 6 3.87 -1.19 12.47
C GLU A 6 4.02 -0.70 11.02
N LEU A 7 3.27 -1.30 10.07
CA LEU A 7 3.29 -0.85 8.68
C LEU A 7 2.68 0.54 8.50
N MET A 8 1.60 0.85 9.21
CA MET A 8 0.99 2.18 9.17
C MET A 8 1.92 3.24 9.75
N ASP A 9 2.54 2.96 10.90
CA ASP A 9 3.51 3.83 11.53
C ASP A 9 4.70 4.10 10.59
N TRP A 10 5.25 3.06 9.96
CA TRP A 10 6.31 3.20 8.97
C TRP A 10 5.94 4.14 7.81
N VAL A 11 4.71 4.05 7.29
CA VAL A 11 4.22 4.94 6.22
C VAL A 11 4.10 6.40 6.66
N GLU A 12 3.78 6.67 7.93
CA GLU A 12 3.68 8.04 8.46
C GLU A 12 5.03 8.75 8.53
N HIS A 13 6.14 8.00 8.59
CA HIS A 13 7.49 8.56 8.65
C HIS A 13 8.04 9.03 7.29
N PHE A 14 7.28 8.89 6.21
CA PHE A 14 7.71 9.38 4.88
C PHE A 14 7.70 10.91 4.80
N GLN A 15 8.88 11.51 4.70
CA GLN A 15 9.03 12.97 4.52
C GLN A 15 8.38 13.47 3.22
N ARG A 16 8.40 12.64 2.17
CA ARG A 16 7.71 12.91 0.90
C ARG A 16 6.79 11.72 0.59
N ARG A 17 5.49 11.99 0.49
CA ARG A 17 4.51 10.96 0.14
C ARG A 17 4.77 10.40 -1.27
N PRO A 18 4.68 9.08 -1.47
CA PRO A 18 4.81 8.45 -2.78
C PRO A 18 3.65 8.86 -3.70
N ARG A 19 3.94 8.94 -5.00
CA ARG A 19 2.93 9.24 -6.04
C ARG A 19 2.18 8.00 -6.52
N GLN A 20 2.73 6.82 -6.26
CA GLN A 20 2.19 5.50 -6.59
C GLN A 20 2.61 4.53 -5.50
N THR A 21 1.67 3.70 -5.03
CA THR A 21 1.93 2.68 -4.01
C THR A 21 1.32 1.36 -4.43
N PHE A 22 2.07 0.26 -4.29
CA PHE A 22 1.57 -1.09 -4.54
C PHE A 22 1.63 -1.92 -3.26
N VAL A 23 0.50 -2.50 -2.87
CA VAL A 23 0.43 -3.48 -1.78
C VAL A 23 0.56 -4.86 -2.40
N VAL A 24 1.62 -5.56 -2.04
CA VAL A 24 1.97 -6.90 -2.53
C VAL A 24 2.28 -7.82 -1.35
N HIS A 25 2.42 -9.12 -1.61
CA HIS A 25 2.75 -10.14 -0.61
C HIS A 25 1.79 -10.15 0.59
N GLY A 26 0.63 -10.76 0.38
CA GLY A 26 -0.38 -11.03 1.40
C GLY A 26 -1.59 -11.71 0.75
N GLU A 27 -2.49 -12.23 1.59
CA GLU A 27 -3.80 -12.66 1.11
C GLU A 27 -4.55 -11.48 0.47
N GLU A 28 -5.42 -11.78 -0.50
CA GLU A 28 -6.13 -10.76 -1.29
C GLU A 28 -6.92 -9.79 -0.39
N ASP A 29 -7.76 -10.32 0.51
CA ASP A 29 -8.58 -9.53 1.42
C ASP A 29 -7.76 -8.63 2.35
N ALA A 30 -6.64 -9.15 2.85
CA ALA A 30 -5.73 -8.39 3.71
C ALA A 30 -5.07 -7.26 2.93
N SER A 31 -4.63 -7.54 1.70
CA SER A 31 -3.99 -6.58 0.81
C SER A 31 -4.95 -5.46 0.40
N LEU A 32 -6.19 -5.80 0.04
CA LEU A 32 -7.24 -4.85 -0.30
C LEU A 32 -7.63 -3.97 0.90
N THR A 33 -7.80 -4.58 2.08
CA THR A 33 -8.10 -3.85 3.32
C THR A 33 -6.98 -2.86 3.66
N PHE A 34 -5.73 -3.28 3.52
CA PHE A 34 -4.57 -2.44 3.80
C PHE A 34 -4.42 -1.31 2.77
N ALA A 35 -4.64 -1.57 1.49
CA ALA A 35 -4.64 -0.56 0.43
C ALA A 35 -5.70 0.53 0.68
N ALA A 36 -6.90 0.14 1.13
CA ALA A 36 -7.94 1.09 1.54
C ALA A 36 -7.51 1.95 2.72
N ALA A 37 -6.86 1.36 3.73
CA ALA A 37 -6.33 2.10 4.89
C ALA A 37 -5.25 3.11 4.48
N LEU A 38 -4.32 2.73 3.60
CA LEU A 38 -3.30 3.63 3.07
C LEU A 38 -3.90 4.81 2.28
N THR A 39 -4.93 4.54 1.49
CA THR A 39 -5.68 5.57 0.76
C THR A 39 -6.34 6.55 1.73
N GLN A 40 -6.97 6.06 2.80
CA GLN A 40 -7.57 6.91 3.85
C GLN A 40 -6.53 7.76 4.60
N ARG A 41 -5.28 7.29 4.68
CA ARG A 41 -4.13 8.05 5.22
C ARG A 41 -3.53 9.05 4.22
N GLY A 42 -4.12 9.20 3.04
CA GLY A 42 -3.74 10.22 2.06
C GLY A 42 -2.60 9.81 1.12
N LEU A 43 -2.29 8.52 1.00
CA LEU A 43 -1.38 8.06 -0.05
C LEU A 43 -2.08 8.11 -1.41
N ALA A 44 -1.34 8.55 -2.43
CA ALA A 44 -1.84 8.64 -3.79
C ALA A 44 -1.66 7.30 -4.53
N ASN A 45 -2.64 6.98 -5.38
CA ASN A 45 -2.63 5.84 -6.30
C ASN A 45 -2.16 4.53 -5.65
N VAL A 46 -2.90 4.08 -4.64
CA VAL A 46 -2.63 2.80 -3.96
C VAL A 46 -3.35 1.68 -4.72
N GLY A 47 -2.61 0.65 -5.13
CA GLY A 47 -3.17 -0.51 -5.84
C GLY A 47 -2.69 -1.85 -5.30
N VAL A 48 -3.50 -2.89 -5.47
CA VAL A 48 -3.11 -4.30 -5.28
C VAL A 48 -2.97 -4.91 -6.67
N PRO A 49 -1.74 -5.18 -7.16
CA PRO A 49 -1.55 -5.66 -8.51
C PRO A 49 -1.84 -7.16 -8.62
N TYR A 50 -2.25 -7.59 -9.82
CA TYR A 50 -2.36 -9.01 -10.16
C TYR A 50 -1.04 -9.57 -10.68
N LEU A 51 -0.88 -10.89 -10.59
CA LEU A 51 0.27 -11.58 -11.16
C LEU A 51 0.40 -11.26 -12.66
N HIS A 52 1.61 -10.88 -13.09
CA HIS A 52 1.96 -10.44 -14.45
C HIS A 52 1.33 -9.11 -14.92
N GLN A 53 0.73 -8.32 -14.03
CA GLN A 53 0.31 -6.96 -14.38
C GLN A 53 1.53 -6.04 -14.54
N THR A 54 1.49 -5.18 -15.56
CA THR A 54 2.55 -4.21 -15.87
C THR A 54 2.06 -2.79 -15.68
N PHE A 55 2.93 -1.90 -15.22
CA PHE A 55 2.66 -0.48 -15.01
C PHE A 55 3.75 0.39 -15.66
N THR A 56 3.37 1.53 -16.21
CA THR A 56 4.28 2.61 -16.62
C THR A 56 4.16 3.73 -15.60
N LEU A 57 5.30 4.16 -15.02
CA LEU A 57 5.36 5.10 -13.88
C LEU A 57 5.98 6.45 -14.26
#